data_AF-A0A7X8UA86-F1
#
_entry.id   AF-A0A7X8UA86-F1
#
_cell.length_a   1.000
_cell.length_b   1.000
_cell.length_c   1.000
_cell.angle_alpha   90.00
_cell.angle_beta   90.00
_cell.angle_gamma   90.00
#
_symmetry.space_group_name_H-M   'P 1'
#
loop_
_entity.id
_entity.type
_entity.pdbx_description
1 polymer ?
#
loop_
_entity_poly.entity_id
_entity_poly.type
_entity_poly.pdbx_seq_one_letter_code
_entity_poly.pdbx_strand_id
1 'polypeptide(L)'
;MTNFLPAGIINETISDINQKAREMKTYLTESRLDELKKALDELEEIALDLWVFIERFQCEPLIYTGPGKTDEVIKRLEWALAFSEEDLEQILKTLNYKKKA
;
A
#
# COMPACT_ATOMS: atom_id res chain seq x y z
N MET A 1 6.99 16.11 -5.52
CA MET A 1 6.03 15.40 -6.39
C MET A 1 5.59 14.17 -5.63
N THR A 2 4.28 13.99 -5.44
CA THR A 2 3.68 13.11 -4.42
C THR A 2 3.79 11.63 -4.82
N ASN A 3 4.51 10.84 -4.02
CA ASN A 3 4.58 9.37 -4.14
C ASN A 3 3.26 8.66 -3.76
N PHE A 4 2.13 9.38 -3.74
CA PHE A 4 0.82 8.94 -3.26
C PHE A 4 -0.15 8.55 -4.38
N LEU A 5 0.18 8.84 -5.64
CA LEU A 5 -0.57 8.37 -6.81
C LEU A 5 -0.85 6.86 -6.80
N PRO A 6 0.08 5.97 -6.37
CA PRO A 6 -0.17 4.53 -6.36
C PRO A 6 -1.27 4.10 -5.38
N ALA A 7 -1.42 4.80 -4.25
CA ALA A 7 -2.42 4.44 -3.23
C ALA A 7 -3.85 4.83 -3.67
N GLY A 8 -3.99 5.94 -4.41
CA GLY A 8 -5.27 6.33 -5.00
C GLY A 8 -5.79 5.28 -5.98
N ILE A 9 -4.92 4.84 -6.90
CA ILE A 9 -5.23 3.81 -7.90
C ILE A 9 -5.67 2.50 -7.21
N ILE A 10 -4.92 2.04 -6.20
CA ILE A 10 -5.27 0.81 -5.47
C ILE A 10 -6.66 0.92 -4.82
N ASN A 11 -6.95 2.05 -4.16
CA ASN A 11 -8.24 2.24 -3.49
C ASN A 11 -9.41 2.28 -4.48
N GLU A 12 -9.23 2.95 -5.63
CA GLU A 12 -10.22 2.99 -6.70
C GLU A 12 -10.46 1.59 -7.27
N THR A 13 -9.40 0.85 -7.61
CA THR A 13 -9.53 -0.51 -8.16
C THR A 13 -10.16 -1.48 -7.15
N ILE A 14 -9.84 -1.39 -5.85
CA ILE A 14 -10.51 -2.18 -4.81
C ILE A 14 -12.00 -1.82 -4.70
N SER A 15 -12.34 -0.54 -4.83
CA SER A 15 -13.73 -0.10 -4.86
C SER A 15 -14.49 -0.71 -6.03
N ASP A 16 -13.89 -0.72 -7.23
CA ASP A 16 -14.47 -1.33 -8.43
C ASP A 16 -14.70 -2.84 -8.27
N ILE A 17 -13.71 -3.56 -7.73
CA ILE A 17 -13.83 -4.99 -7.39
C ILE A 17 -15.03 -5.22 -6.45
N ASN A 18 -15.16 -4.40 -5.41
CA ASN A 18 -16.24 -4.54 -4.43
C ASN A 18 -17.62 -4.22 -5.05
N GLN A 19 -17.71 -3.18 -5.87
CA GLN A 19 -18.92 -2.82 -6.60
C GLN A 19 -19.37 -3.96 -7.52
N LYS A 20 -18.43 -4.54 -8.27
CA LYS A 20 -18.72 -5.64 -9.20
C LYS A 20 -19.10 -6.93 -8.49
N ALA A 21 -18.46 -7.23 -7.36
CA ALA A 21 -18.88 -8.33 -6.49
C ALA A 21 -20.31 -8.16 -5.95
N ARG A 22 -20.79 -6.92 -5.74
CA ARG A 22 -22.20 -6.66 -5.37
C ARG A 22 -23.13 -6.87 -6.55
N GLU A 23 -22.77 -6.42 -7.75
CA GLU A 23 -23.55 -6.66 -8.97
C GLU A 23 -23.71 -8.16 -9.26
N MET A 24 -22.66 -8.95 -9.08
CA MET A 24 -22.71 -10.40 -9.17
C MET A 24 -23.71 -11.03 -8.18
N LYS A 25 -23.79 -10.53 -6.94
CA LYS A 25 -24.80 -11.01 -5.97
C LYS A 25 -26.22 -10.74 -6.45
N THR A 26 -26.43 -9.60 -7.12
CA THR A 26 -27.71 -9.27 -7.75
C THR A 26 -28.02 -10.23 -8.90
N TYR A 27 -27.07 -10.47 -9.81
CA TYR A 27 -27.25 -11.42 -10.91
C TYR A 27 -27.54 -12.84 -10.43
N LEU A 28 -26.87 -13.28 -9.36
CA LEU A 28 -27.13 -14.57 -8.74
C LEU A 28 -28.56 -14.66 -8.17
N THR A 29 -29.03 -13.60 -7.52
CA THR A 29 -30.39 -13.52 -6.97
C THR A 29 -31.45 -13.51 -8.07
N GLU A 30 -31.17 -12.84 -9.17
CA GLU A 30 -32.03 -12.75 -10.36
C GLU A 30 -31.92 -13.98 -11.29
N SER A 31 -31.09 -14.97 -10.95
CA SER A 31 -30.78 -16.16 -11.78
C SER A 31 -30.25 -15.83 -13.18
N ARG A 32 -29.57 -14.70 -13.31
CA ARG A 32 -28.94 -14.20 -14.55
C ARG A 32 -27.53 -14.75 -14.71
N LEU A 33 -27.46 -16.04 -15.04
CA LEU A 33 -26.21 -16.81 -15.02
C LEU A 33 -25.20 -16.38 -16.10
N ASP A 34 -25.66 -15.93 -17.26
CA ASP A 34 -24.79 -15.48 -18.35
C ASP A 34 -24.08 -14.16 -17.96
N GLU A 35 -24.82 -13.21 -17.40
CA GLU A 35 -24.26 -11.95 -16.89
C GLU A 35 -23.37 -12.19 -15.66
N LEU A 36 -23.73 -13.13 -14.79
CA LEU A 36 -22.88 -13.54 -13.67
C LEU A 36 -21.54 -14.07 -14.15
N LYS A 37 -21.53 -14.95 -15.17
CA LYS A 37 -20.30 -15.51 -15.72
C LYS A 37 -19.42 -14.42 -16.32
N LYS A 38 -20.02 -13.53 -17.12
CA LYS A 38 -19.29 -12.39 -17.69
C LYS A 38 -18.72 -11.47 -16.61
N ALA A 39 -19.51 -11.15 -15.59
CA ALA A 39 -19.07 -10.30 -14.49
C ALA A 39 -17.95 -10.95 -13.67
N LEU A 40 -17.93 -12.29 -13.56
CA LEU A 40 -16.85 -13.03 -12.92
C LEU A 40 -15.54 -12.93 -13.74
N ASP A 41 -15.61 -13.14 -15.04
CA ASP A 41 -14.44 -13.02 -15.94
C ASP A 41 -13.84 -11.60 -15.84
N GLU A 42 -14.69 -10.58 -15.88
CA GLU A 42 -14.24 -9.19 -15.78
C GLU A 42 -13.74 -8.83 -14.36
N LEU A 43 -14.22 -9.49 -13.30
CA LEU A 43 -13.70 -9.32 -11.93
C LEU A 43 -12.29 -9.90 -11.81
N GLU A 44 -12.07 -11.08 -12.40
CA GLU A 44 -10.77 -11.73 -12.44
C GLU A 44 -9.73 -10.87 -13.16
N GLU A 45 -10.11 -10.26 -14.29
CA GLU A 45 -9.25 -9.34 -15.04
C GLU A 45 -8.81 -8.14 -14.19
N ILE A 46 -9.77 -7.45 -13.54
CA ILE A 46 -9.48 -6.30 -12.67
C ILE A 46 -8.59 -6.70 -11.49
N ALA A 47 -8.85 -7.86 -10.88
CA ALA A 47 -8.06 -8.36 -9.76
C ALA A 47 -6.63 -8.71 -10.18
N LEU A 48 -6.46 -9.33 -11.36
CA LEU A 48 -5.16 -9.66 -11.92
C LEU A 48 -4.35 -8.39 -12.22
N ASP A 49 -4.97 -7.39 -12.84
CA ASP A 49 -4.33 -6.11 -13.13
C ASP A 49 -3.85 -5.41 -11.87
N LEU A 50 -4.68 -5.40 -10.82
CA LEU A 50 -4.30 -4.85 -9.51
C LEU A 50 -3.12 -5.61 -8.90
N TRP A 51 -3.12 -6.94 -8.99
CA TRP A 51 -2.04 -7.76 -8.47
C TRP A 51 -0.72 -7.51 -9.20
N VAL A 52 -0.73 -7.52 -10.54
CA VAL A 52 0.45 -7.21 -11.37
C VAL A 52 0.95 -5.78 -11.08
N PHE A 53 0.05 -4.83 -10.86
CA PHE A 53 0.42 -3.47 -10.47
C PHE A 53 1.14 -3.44 -9.12
N ILE A 54 0.63 -4.15 -8.11
CA ILE A 54 1.23 -4.23 -6.78
C ILE A 54 2.58 -4.95 -6.81
N GLU A 55 2.74 -6.02 -7.59
CA GLU A 55 4.01 -6.75 -7.71
C GLU A 55 5.14 -5.88 -8.27
N ARG A 56 4.83 -4.82 -9.01
CA ARG A 56 5.83 -3.88 -9.54
C ARG A 56 6.42 -2.96 -8.47
N PHE A 57 5.90 -2.97 -7.25
CA PHE A 57 6.43 -2.13 -6.19
C PHE A 57 7.76 -2.66 -5.70
N GLN A 58 8.76 -1.77 -5.59
CA GLN A 58 10.10 -2.14 -5.11
C GLN A 58 10.15 -2.41 -3.59
N CYS A 59 9.04 -2.18 -2.89
CA CYS A 59 8.83 -2.46 -1.48
C CYS A 59 7.39 -2.96 -1.29
N GLU A 60 7.12 -3.70 -0.20
CA GLU A 60 5.75 -4.10 0.15
C GLU A 60 4.84 -2.85 0.18
N PRO A 61 3.65 -2.89 -0.45
CA PRO A 61 2.74 -1.75 -0.51
C PRO A 61 2.48 -1.24 0.91
N LEU A 62 2.81 0.04 1.12
CA LEU A 62 2.80 0.75 2.40
C LEU A 62 1.63 0.34 3.29
N ILE A 63 1.99 -0.21 4.45
CA ILE A 63 1.10 -0.64 5.54
C ILE A 63 0.23 0.54 5.99
N TYR A 64 -1.08 0.32 6.14
CA TYR A 64 -1.98 1.27 6.79
C TYR A 64 -1.54 1.52 8.25
N THR A 65 -1.05 2.72 8.55
CA THR A 65 -0.53 3.09 9.88
C THR A 65 -1.59 3.69 10.82
N GLY A 66 -2.89 3.51 10.54
CA GLY A 66 -3.99 4.11 11.30
C GLY A 66 -4.50 5.44 10.71
N PRO A 67 -5.34 6.20 11.46
CA PRO A 67 -6.05 7.39 10.96
C PRO A 67 -5.18 8.63 10.75
N GLY A 68 -3.85 8.48 10.82
CA GLY A 68 -2.91 9.57 10.62
C GLY A 68 -2.89 10.03 9.17
N LYS A 69 -2.90 11.35 8.95
CA LYS A 69 -2.68 11.88 7.60
C LYS A 69 -1.27 11.55 7.15
N THR A 70 -1.08 11.34 5.85
CA THR A 70 0.23 11.21 5.19
C THR A 70 1.30 12.14 5.78
N ASP A 71 1.01 13.43 5.95
CA ASP A 71 1.96 14.41 6.46
C ASP A 71 2.40 14.14 7.90
N GLU A 72 1.53 13.55 8.70
CA GLU A 72 1.81 13.17 10.09
C GLU A 72 2.75 11.95 10.14
N VAL A 73 2.52 10.98 9.26
CA VAL A 73 3.40 9.81 9.12
C VAL A 73 4.77 10.23 8.61
N ILE A 74 4.84 11.11 7.61
CA ILE A 74 6.10 11.68 7.10
C ILE A 74 6.86 12.37 8.23
N LYS A 75 6.21 13.25 8.99
CA LYS A 75 6.85 13.94 10.13
C LYS A 75 7.38 12.98 11.19
N ARG A 76 6.67 11.89 11.48
CA ARG A 76 7.12 10.86 12.44
C ARG A 76 8.36 10.12 11.91
N LEU A 77 8.40 9.83 10.61
CA LEU A 77 9.56 9.21 9.95
C LEU A 77 10.76 10.16 9.90
N GLU A 78 10.55 11.43 9.55
CA GLU A 78 11.59 12.47 9.59
C GLU A 78 12.15 12.64 11.00
N TRP A 79 11.28 12.66 12.01
CA TRP A 79 11.68 12.69 13.42
C TRP A 79 12.53 11.46 13.75
N ALA A 80 12.06 10.24 13.47
CA ALA A 80 12.79 9.01 13.72
C ALA A 80 14.16 8.95 13.01
N LEU A 81 14.25 9.47 11.78
CA LEU A 81 15.51 9.57 11.02
C LEU A 81 16.48 10.58 11.65
N ALA A 82 15.97 11.71 12.15
CA ALA A 82 16.80 12.71 12.84
C ALA A 82 17.49 12.13 14.11
N PHE A 83 16.83 11.22 14.84
CA PHE A 83 17.49 10.50 15.96
C PHE A 83 18.60 9.55 15.49
N SER A 84 18.51 9.02 14.26
CA SER A 84 19.51 8.08 13.75
C SER A 84 20.85 8.74 13.37
N GLU A 85 20.86 10.04 13.05
CA GLU A 85 22.08 10.78 12.67
C GLU A 85 22.88 11.26 13.90
N GLU A 86 22.22 11.73 14.95
CA GLU A 86 22.88 12.20 16.18
C GLU A 86 23.53 11.05 16.97
N ASP A 87 22.89 9.87 17.02
CA ASP A 87 23.43 8.70 17.71
C ASP A 87 24.59 8.03 16.96
N LEU A 88 24.61 8.05 15.63
CA LEU A 88 25.68 7.44 14.83
C LEU A 88 27.03 8.16 15.04
N GLU A 89 27.04 9.49 15.05
CA GLU A 89 28.26 10.23 15.35
C GLU A 89 28.77 9.98 16.78
N GLN A 90 27.88 9.93 17.77
CA GLN A 90 28.26 9.66 19.16
C GLN A 90 28.74 8.22 19.36
N ILE A 91 28.10 7.25 18.72
CA ILE A 91 28.53 5.84 18.74
C ILE A 91 29.89 5.70 18.05
N LEU A 92 30.10 6.33 16.89
CA LEU A 92 31.38 6.31 16.17
C LEU A 92 32.51 6.99 16.96
N LYS A 93 32.23 8.10 17.65
CA LYS A 93 33.19 8.75 18.56
C LYS A 93 33.56 7.83 19.73
N THR A 94 32.58 7.14 20.31
CA THR A 94 32.77 6.21 21.43
C THR A 94 33.57 4.96 21.02
N LEU A 95 33.33 4.43 19.81
CA LEU A 95 34.07 3.30 19.26
C LEU A 95 35.52 3.65 18.90
N ASN A 96 35.77 4.85 18.36
CA ASN A 96 37.13 5.32 18.07
C ASN A 96 37.94 5.63 19.33
N TYR A 97 37.28 6.07 20.42
CA TYR A 97 37.94 6.29 21.71
C TYR A 97 38.41 4.97 22.35
N LYS A 98 37.60 3.90 22.27
CA LYS A 98 37.97 2.55 22.75
C LYS A 98 39.10 1.89 21.95
N LYS A 99 39.35 2.32 20.71
CA LYS A 99 40.43 1.77 19.87
C LYS A 99 41.80 2.41 20.13
N LYS A 100 41.85 3.53 20.86
CA LYS A 100 43.06 4.28 21.21
C LYS A 100 43.48 4.14 22.68
N ALA A 101 42.70 3.43 23.49
CA ALA A 101 42.99 3.10 24.88
C ALA A 101 43.55 1.67 24.99
#